data_AF-A0A1Q8JEA3-F1
#
_entry.id   AF-A0A1Q8JEA3-F1
#
_cell.length_a   1.000
_cell.length_b   1.000
_cell.length_c   1.000
_cell.angle_alpha   90.00
_cell.angle_beta   90.00
_cell.angle_gamma   90.00
#
_symmetry.space_group_name_H-M   'P 1'
#
loop_
_entity.id
_entity.type
_entity.pdbx_description
1 polymer ?
#
loop_
_entity_poly.entity_id
_entity_poly.type
_entity_poly.pdbx_seq_one_letter_code
_entity_poly.pdbx_strand_id
1 'polypeptide(L)'
;MSMCEMAEETPDEAETGPQDGGTGPPSRRAIAIGASAGGIEALLELVPLLEPGLAAPVLVTVHQPAAATTVLPQLLARRGRLPVGHAQDGETLLPGRVYVAPPDRHLMVDKGRVVLSSGPKENGNRPAIDPLFRSLALDAGAGAVGVVLSGALDDGASGALEVVRHGGTVMIQEPDEALYPSMPLATLEQVPGAFVRPVAGLGAILPGVVDRAGPLRSTGHGSARLRWEVAIARMEGSEMSAPDAAGTAAGLACPDCSGPLFEIHDGGLPRYRCRVGHAWSQHALGAQQEQSVETALYMALRALEDKAALQRRIAATAAEQGADRVVARARAAADEAVRSARVLRRLLGGAGDEDRGRSRTE
;
A
#
# COMPACT_ATOMS: atom_id res chain seq x y z
N MET A 1 -9.81 -27.63 -77.09
CA MET A 1 -11.24 -27.23 -77.15
C MET A 1 -12.00 -28.05 -76.13
N SER A 2 -12.33 -27.45 -75.00
CA SER A 2 -13.34 -27.97 -74.07
C SER A 2 -13.78 -26.77 -73.22
N MET A 3 -15.07 -26.44 -73.31
CA MET A 3 -15.77 -25.49 -72.47
C MET A 3 -16.42 -26.25 -71.30
N CYS A 4 -16.30 -25.70 -70.10
CA CYS A 4 -17.13 -25.83 -68.89
C CYS A 4 -16.33 -25.09 -67.79
N GLU A 5 -16.85 -24.29 -66.87
CA GLU A 5 -18.18 -23.82 -66.52
C GLU A 5 -17.96 -22.66 -65.53
N MET A 6 -18.81 -21.64 -65.61
CA MET A 6 -19.39 -20.82 -64.53
C MET A 6 -18.66 -20.62 -63.18
N ALA A 7 -18.54 -19.35 -62.77
CA ALA A 7 -19.13 -18.83 -61.53
C ALA A 7 -19.06 -17.29 -61.52
N GLU A 8 -20.22 -16.67 -61.37
CA GLU A 8 -20.42 -15.23 -61.16
C GLU A 8 -19.98 -14.86 -59.73
N GLU A 9 -19.08 -13.89 -59.59
CA GLU A 9 -18.80 -13.24 -58.29
C GLU A 9 -19.78 -12.08 -58.11
N THR A 10 -20.74 -12.26 -57.21
CA THR A 10 -21.56 -11.17 -56.65
C THR A 10 -20.73 -10.32 -55.69
N PRO A 11 -20.89 -8.99 -55.67
CA PRO A 11 -20.15 -8.13 -54.75
C PRO A 11 -20.69 -8.28 -53.33
N ASP A 12 -19.78 -8.59 -52.41
CA ASP A 12 -20.02 -8.75 -50.97
C ASP A 12 -20.58 -7.45 -50.39
N GLU A 13 -21.78 -7.56 -49.84
CA GLU A 13 -22.52 -6.47 -49.23
C GLU A 13 -21.80 -6.03 -47.95
N ALA A 14 -21.53 -4.73 -47.85
CA ALA A 14 -21.01 -4.12 -46.64
C ALA A 14 -22.01 -4.30 -45.48
N GLU A 15 -21.82 -5.34 -44.67
CA GLU A 15 -22.47 -5.47 -43.37
C GLU A 15 -21.95 -4.39 -42.43
N THR A 16 -22.69 -3.29 -42.38
CA THR A 16 -22.63 -2.32 -41.29
C THR A 16 -23.11 -2.98 -40.00
N GLY A 17 -22.17 -3.64 -39.30
CA GLY A 17 -22.39 -4.07 -37.92
C GLY A 17 -22.76 -2.87 -37.03
N PRO A 18 -23.62 -3.04 -36.01
CA PRO A 18 -24.05 -1.95 -35.17
C PRO A 18 -22.83 -1.35 -34.47
N GLN A 19 -22.60 -0.06 -34.71
CA GLN A 19 -21.70 0.76 -33.92
C GLN A 19 -22.26 0.76 -32.48
N ASP A 20 -21.66 -0.04 -31.60
CA ASP A 20 -21.98 -0.04 -30.18
C ASP A 20 -21.63 1.34 -29.62
N GLY A 21 -22.67 2.16 -29.51
CA GLY A 21 -22.64 3.47 -28.90
C GLY A 21 -22.19 3.36 -27.45
N GLY A 22 -21.29 4.27 -27.07
CA GLY A 22 -20.70 4.37 -25.75
C GLY A 22 -21.73 4.23 -24.62
N THR A 23 -21.68 3.10 -23.93
CA THR A 23 -22.34 2.84 -22.65
C THR A 23 -21.31 2.35 -21.66
N GLY A 24 -20.28 3.18 -21.41
CA GLY A 24 -19.55 3.08 -20.16
C GLY A 24 -20.53 3.35 -19.00
N PRO A 25 -20.41 2.67 -17.85
CA PRO A 25 -21.25 2.95 -16.70
C PRO A 25 -21.18 4.45 -16.35
N PRO A 26 -22.27 5.06 -15.84
CA PRO A 26 -22.24 6.45 -15.41
C PRO A 26 -21.09 6.60 -14.43
N SER A 27 -20.15 7.45 -14.80
CA SER A 27 -18.91 7.73 -14.10
C SER A 27 -19.27 8.24 -12.70
N ARG A 28 -18.60 7.69 -11.69
CA ARG A 28 -19.05 7.78 -10.30
C ARG A 28 -18.15 8.72 -9.53
N ARG A 29 -18.73 9.54 -8.67
CA ARG A 29 -17.99 10.30 -7.67
C ARG A 29 -17.70 9.35 -6.51
N ALA A 30 -16.48 9.33 -6.01
CA ALA A 30 -16.09 8.50 -4.88
C ALA A 30 -14.85 9.08 -4.17
N ILE A 31 -14.81 8.91 -2.85
CA ILE A 31 -13.76 9.44 -2.00
C ILE A 31 -12.95 8.27 -1.46
N ALA A 32 -11.64 8.28 -1.65
CA ALA A 32 -10.71 7.38 -0.97
C ALA A 32 -9.91 8.14 0.07
N ILE A 33 -9.85 7.60 1.29
CA ILE A 33 -9.13 8.16 2.43
C ILE A 33 -8.04 7.17 2.84
N GLY A 34 -6.79 7.61 2.82
CA GLY A 34 -5.63 6.86 3.30
C GLY A 34 -5.11 7.43 4.61
N ALA A 35 -4.84 6.55 5.58
CA ALA A 35 -4.29 6.94 6.89
C ALA A 35 -3.36 5.84 7.45
N SER A 36 -2.44 6.19 8.35
CA SER A 36 -1.53 5.24 8.97
C SER A 36 -1.27 5.63 10.44
N ALA A 37 -0.02 5.77 10.87
CA ALA A 37 0.35 6.27 12.18
C ALA A 37 -0.33 7.62 12.50
N GLY A 38 -1.07 7.69 13.61
CA GLY A 38 -1.88 8.86 13.98
C GLY A 38 -3.13 9.11 13.12
N GLY A 39 -3.40 8.21 12.17
CA GLY A 39 -4.49 8.33 11.22
C GLY A 39 -5.87 8.05 11.82
N ILE A 40 -5.94 7.26 12.89
CA ILE A 40 -7.21 6.95 13.57
C ILE A 40 -7.77 8.21 14.23
N GLU A 41 -6.92 9.00 14.89
CA GLU A 41 -7.27 10.29 15.50
C GLU A 41 -7.81 11.26 14.44
N ALA A 42 -7.11 11.39 13.31
CA ALA A 42 -7.55 12.22 12.18
C ALA A 42 -8.90 11.74 11.61
N LEU A 43 -9.11 10.43 11.48
CA LEU A 43 -10.39 9.87 11.02
C LEU A 43 -11.53 10.13 12.02
N LEU A 44 -11.26 10.04 13.33
CA LEU A 44 -12.26 10.29 14.37
C LEU A 44 -12.69 11.76 14.44
N GLU A 45 -11.88 12.68 13.90
CA GLU A 45 -12.22 14.08 13.70
C GLU A 45 -12.92 14.33 12.36
N LEU A 46 -12.45 13.69 11.28
CA LEU A 46 -13.00 13.89 9.93
C LEU A 46 -14.39 13.29 9.74
N VAL A 47 -14.60 12.04 10.17
CA VAL A 47 -15.83 11.28 9.90
C VAL A 47 -17.11 11.94 10.47
N PRO A 48 -17.11 12.57 11.67
CA PRO A 48 -18.24 13.37 12.15
C PRO A 48 -18.65 14.54 11.25
N LEU A 49 -17.72 15.07 10.44
CA LEU A 49 -17.94 16.21 9.56
C LEU A 49 -18.57 15.81 8.21
N LEU A 50 -18.70 14.51 7.95
CA LEU A 50 -19.35 13.99 6.75
C LEU A 50 -20.88 14.03 6.92
N GLU A 51 -21.52 14.92 6.15
CA GLU A 51 -22.96 15.13 6.22
C GLU A 51 -23.77 13.97 5.60
N PRO A 52 -24.96 13.63 6.15
CA PRO A 52 -25.84 12.59 5.59
C PRO A 52 -26.22 12.74 4.11
N GLY A 53 -26.14 13.94 3.55
CA GLY A 53 -26.40 14.24 2.14
C GLY A 53 -25.21 14.03 1.19
N LEU A 54 -24.10 13.47 1.66
CA LEU A 54 -22.89 13.29 0.85
C LEU A 54 -23.16 12.39 -0.38
N ALA A 55 -23.12 12.98 -1.57
CA ALA A 55 -23.40 12.32 -2.85
C ALA A 55 -22.25 11.44 -3.38
N ALA A 56 -21.49 10.81 -2.49
CA ALA A 56 -20.38 9.91 -2.82
C ALA A 56 -20.19 8.82 -1.74
N PRO A 57 -19.77 7.60 -2.11
CA PRO A 57 -19.24 6.62 -1.18
C PRO A 57 -17.86 7.06 -0.67
N VAL A 58 -17.53 6.67 0.56
CA VAL A 58 -16.24 6.94 1.20
C VAL A 58 -15.54 5.62 1.47
N LEU A 59 -14.36 5.41 0.89
CA LEU A 59 -13.53 4.23 1.10
C LEU A 59 -12.36 4.60 1.99
N VAL A 60 -12.12 3.86 3.05
CA VAL A 60 -11.11 4.16 4.06
C VAL A 60 -10.12 3.00 4.15
N THR A 61 -8.86 3.29 3.88
CA THR A 61 -7.74 2.36 4.08
C THR A 61 -6.86 2.88 5.20
N VAL A 62 -6.69 2.06 6.23
CA VAL A 62 -5.75 2.32 7.33
C VAL A 62 -4.75 1.17 7.42
N HIS A 63 -3.46 1.48 7.49
CA HIS A 63 -2.44 0.47 7.74
C HIS A 63 -2.70 -0.22 9.08
N GLN A 64 -2.76 -1.54 9.04
CA GLN A 64 -3.00 -2.36 10.22
C GLN A 64 -2.35 -3.73 10.04
N PRO A 65 -1.92 -4.39 11.13
CA PRO A 65 -1.36 -5.74 11.06
C PRO A 65 -2.36 -6.72 10.43
N ALA A 66 -1.86 -7.67 9.63
CA ALA A 66 -2.69 -8.65 8.94
C ALA A 66 -3.57 -9.49 9.89
N ALA A 67 -3.05 -9.84 11.07
CA ALA A 67 -3.76 -10.62 12.09
C ALA A 67 -4.58 -9.74 13.07
N ALA A 68 -4.72 -8.43 12.81
CA ALA A 68 -5.44 -7.55 13.72
C ALA A 68 -6.94 -7.86 13.72
N THR A 69 -7.54 -7.91 14.91
CA THR A 69 -8.98 -7.73 15.06
C THR A 69 -9.24 -6.24 15.25
N THR A 70 -9.87 -5.60 14.27
CA THR A 70 -10.08 -4.15 14.30
C THR A 70 -11.51 -3.81 14.68
N VAL A 71 -11.66 -2.82 15.57
CA VAL A 71 -12.94 -2.20 15.94
C VAL A 71 -13.14 -0.84 15.26
N LEU A 72 -12.28 -0.52 14.29
CA LEU A 72 -12.26 0.79 13.63
C LEU A 72 -13.63 1.15 13.02
N PRO A 73 -14.35 0.27 12.28
CA PRO A 73 -15.67 0.62 11.77
C PRO A 73 -16.66 1.00 12.88
N GLN A 74 -16.63 0.31 14.03
CA GLN A 74 -17.50 0.60 15.17
C GLN A 74 -17.14 1.93 15.84
N LEU A 75 -15.85 2.26 15.93
CA LEU A 75 -15.39 3.55 16.46
C LEU A 75 -15.85 4.71 15.56
N LEU A 76 -15.65 4.56 14.25
CA LEU A 76 -16.08 5.55 13.27
C LEU A 76 -17.61 5.67 13.22
N ALA A 77 -18.35 4.56 13.27
CA ALA A 77 -19.82 4.57 13.31
C ALA A 77 -20.37 5.30 14.54
N ARG A 78 -19.71 5.19 15.71
CA ARG A 78 -20.14 5.87 16.94
C ARG A 78 -19.96 7.39 16.89
N ARG A 79 -19.03 7.87 16.08
CA ARG A 79 -18.66 9.30 15.98
C ARG A 79 -19.28 9.96 14.74
N GLY A 80 -19.43 9.18 13.67
CA GLY A 80 -19.96 9.61 12.39
C GLY A 80 -21.47 9.71 12.31
N ARG A 81 -21.92 10.34 11.23
CA ARG A 81 -23.35 10.50 10.88
C ARG A 81 -23.77 9.57 9.74
N LEU A 82 -22.80 8.95 9.06
CA LEU A 82 -22.99 8.01 7.96
C LEU A 82 -22.89 6.57 8.47
N PRO A 83 -23.60 5.60 7.85
CA PRO A 83 -23.35 4.18 8.07
C PRO A 83 -21.88 3.84 7.77
N VAL A 84 -21.23 3.19 8.73
CA VAL A 84 -19.84 2.73 8.60
C VAL A 84 -19.78 1.22 8.80
N GLY A 85 -19.03 0.52 7.94
CA GLY A 85 -18.82 -0.91 8.07
C GLY A 85 -17.55 -1.36 7.37
N HIS A 86 -17.13 -2.59 7.61
CA HIS A 86 -16.16 -3.21 6.73
C HIS A 86 -16.73 -3.35 5.33
N ALA A 87 -15.90 -3.05 4.35
CA ALA A 87 -16.21 -3.33 2.95
C ALA A 87 -16.40 -4.84 2.76
N GLN A 88 -17.34 -5.22 1.91
CA GLN A 88 -17.65 -6.59 1.51
C GLN A 88 -17.39 -6.75 0.02
N ASP A 89 -16.71 -7.82 -0.34
CA ASP A 89 -16.33 -8.06 -1.73
C ASP A 89 -17.55 -8.12 -2.67
N GLY A 90 -17.47 -7.44 -3.81
CA GLY A 90 -18.53 -7.36 -4.82
C GLY A 90 -19.71 -6.45 -4.49
N GLU A 91 -19.79 -5.88 -3.27
CA GLU A 91 -20.89 -5.01 -2.90
C GLU A 91 -20.88 -3.72 -3.72
N THR A 92 -22.08 -3.22 -4.07
CA THR A 92 -22.22 -1.96 -4.80
C THR A 92 -21.86 -0.80 -3.87
N LEU A 93 -21.03 0.13 -4.36
CA LEU A 93 -20.74 1.36 -3.64
C LEU A 93 -21.95 2.29 -3.65
N LEU A 94 -22.40 2.68 -2.46
CA LEU A 94 -23.56 3.54 -2.22
C LEU A 94 -23.10 4.90 -1.69
N PRO A 95 -23.65 6.02 -2.23
CA PRO A 95 -23.45 7.34 -1.64
C PRO A 95 -23.84 7.39 -0.17
N GLY A 96 -23.17 8.24 0.61
CA GLY A 96 -23.48 8.44 2.03
C GLY A 96 -23.14 7.23 2.90
N ARG A 97 -22.19 6.39 2.49
CA ARG A 97 -21.71 5.23 3.26
C ARG A 97 -20.19 5.20 3.31
N VAL A 98 -19.66 4.78 4.47
CA VAL A 98 -18.22 4.62 4.71
C VAL A 98 -17.86 3.13 4.71
N TYR A 99 -16.90 2.76 3.86
CA TYR A 99 -16.40 1.41 3.63
C TYR A 99 -14.96 1.33 4.14
N VAL A 100 -14.74 0.57 5.21
CA VAL A 100 -13.42 0.42 5.82
C VAL A 100 -12.76 -0.86 5.33
N ALA A 101 -11.53 -0.74 4.84
CA ALA A 101 -10.73 -1.88 4.40
C ALA A 101 -10.58 -2.90 5.55
N PRO A 102 -10.89 -4.18 5.32
CA PRO A 102 -10.60 -5.21 6.30
C PRO A 102 -9.08 -5.49 6.38
N PRO A 103 -8.58 -6.01 7.51
CA PRO A 103 -7.19 -6.47 7.62
C PRO A 103 -6.83 -7.47 6.52
N ASP A 104 -5.57 -7.44 6.08
CA ASP A 104 -4.98 -8.37 5.11
C ASP A 104 -5.68 -8.44 3.73
N ARG A 105 -6.47 -7.42 3.37
CA ARG A 105 -7.11 -7.32 2.04
C ARG A 105 -6.99 -5.91 1.48
N HIS A 106 -6.47 -5.75 0.27
CA HIS A 106 -6.54 -4.48 -0.43
C HIS A 106 -8.00 -4.12 -0.71
N LEU A 107 -8.41 -2.91 -0.30
CA LEU A 107 -9.69 -2.32 -0.69
C LEU A 107 -9.49 -1.58 -2.01
N MET A 108 -10.23 -1.98 -3.03
CA MET A 108 -10.14 -1.45 -4.39
C MET A 108 -11.54 -1.22 -4.97
N VAL A 109 -11.62 -0.54 -6.10
CA VAL A 109 -12.89 -0.27 -6.81
C VAL A 109 -12.83 -0.82 -8.23
N ASP A 110 -13.91 -1.47 -8.68
CA ASP A 110 -14.14 -1.82 -10.09
C ASP A 110 -15.60 -1.64 -10.49
N LYS A 111 -15.87 -0.86 -11.53
CA LYS A 111 -17.21 -0.59 -12.07
C LYS A 111 -18.18 -0.15 -10.97
N GLY A 112 -17.69 0.66 -10.03
CA GLY A 112 -18.40 1.11 -8.84
C GLY A 112 -18.82 0.02 -7.85
N ARG A 113 -18.09 -1.08 -7.80
CA ARG A 113 -18.19 -2.13 -6.78
C ARG A 113 -16.91 -2.20 -5.96
N VAL A 114 -17.06 -2.66 -4.72
CA VAL A 114 -15.93 -3.04 -3.88
C VAL A 114 -15.23 -4.25 -4.48
N VAL A 115 -13.90 -4.20 -4.55
CA VAL A 115 -13.02 -5.34 -4.82
C VAL A 115 -12.09 -5.49 -3.63
N LEU A 116 -12.15 -6.65 -2.96
CA LEU A 116 -11.23 -7.02 -1.90
C LEU A 116 -10.23 -8.03 -2.41
N SER A 117 -8.95 -7.64 -2.54
CA SER A 117 -7.93 -8.55 -3.06
C SER A 117 -6.91 -8.99 -2.01
N SER A 118 -6.43 -10.22 -2.15
CA SER A 118 -5.27 -10.76 -1.44
C SER A 118 -3.98 -10.62 -2.26
N GLY A 119 -3.96 -9.67 -3.21
CA GLY A 119 -2.81 -9.31 -4.03
C GLY A 119 -1.52 -9.06 -3.24
N PRO A 120 -0.36 -9.05 -3.91
CA PRO A 120 0.93 -8.77 -3.27
C PRO A 120 0.89 -7.46 -2.50
N LYS A 121 1.53 -7.44 -1.33
CA LYS A 121 1.65 -6.21 -0.52
C LYS A 121 2.33 -5.10 -1.31
N GLU A 122 1.96 -3.87 -0.99
CA GLU A 122 2.65 -2.68 -1.47
C GLU A 122 3.12 -1.85 -0.28
N ASN A 123 4.35 -1.36 -0.34
CA ASN A 123 5.01 -0.62 0.74
C ASN A 123 4.96 -1.40 2.08
N GLY A 124 5.05 -2.73 2.02
CA GLY A 124 4.94 -3.63 3.17
C GLY A 124 3.53 -3.82 3.74
N ASN A 125 2.52 -3.19 3.14
CA ASN A 125 1.16 -3.10 3.67
C ASN A 125 0.12 -3.86 2.84
N ARG A 126 -0.87 -4.41 3.55
CA ARG A 126 -2.13 -4.92 3.00
C ARG A 126 -3.21 -4.86 4.11
N PRO A 127 -4.17 -3.92 4.04
CA PRO A 127 -4.43 -2.98 2.94
C PRO A 127 -3.34 -1.91 2.79
N ALA A 128 -3.05 -1.53 1.55
CA ALA A 128 -2.23 -0.38 1.16
C ALA A 128 -3.11 0.69 0.47
N ILE A 129 -2.69 1.94 0.55
CA ILE A 129 -3.42 3.13 0.07
C ILE A 129 -3.26 3.27 -1.45
N ASP A 130 -2.07 3.03 -2.00
CA ASP A 130 -1.79 3.15 -3.43
C ASP A 130 -2.71 2.29 -4.33
N PRO A 131 -3.02 1.01 -4.02
CA PRO A 131 -4.02 0.22 -4.75
C PRO A 131 -5.44 0.82 -4.73
N LEU A 132 -5.87 1.37 -3.59
CA LEU A 132 -7.18 2.02 -3.48
C LEU A 132 -7.22 3.24 -4.40
N PHE A 133 -6.22 4.11 -4.32
CA PHE A 133 -6.19 5.36 -5.09
C PHE A 133 -6.07 5.09 -6.60
N ARG A 134 -5.20 4.17 -7.03
CA ARG A 134 -5.05 3.78 -8.44
C ARG A 134 -6.31 3.17 -9.02
N SER A 135 -6.95 2.24 -8.31
CA SER A 135 -8.19 1.64 -8.78
C SER A 135 -9.36 2.63 -8.81
N LEU A 136 -9.43 3.54 -7.84
CA LEU A 136 -10.39 4.63 -7.84
C LEU A 136 -10.15 5.61 -9.00
N ALA A 137 -8.90 5.96 -9.30
CA ALA A 137 -8.56 6.83 -10.43
C ALA A 137 -9.00 6.22 -11.77
N LEU A 138 -8.80 4.90 -11.96
CA LEU A 138 -9.27 4.19 -13.15
C LEU A 138 -10.81 4.13 -13.25
N ASP A 139 -11.50 3.94 -12.13
CA ASP A 139 -12.96 3.76 -12.11
C ASP A 139 -13.73 5.08 -12.20
N ALA A 140 -13.31 6.08 -11.43
CA ALA A 140 -14.02 7.34 -11.23
C ALA A 140 -13.47 8.49 -12.08
N GLY A 141 -12.23 8.40 -12.59
CA GLY A 141 -11.57 9.47 -13.35
C GLY A 141 -11.63 10.80 -12.61
N ALA A 142 -12.20 11.83 -13.25
CA ALA A 142 -12.38 13.14 -12.64
C ALA A 142 -13.30 13.16 -11.40
N GLY A 143 -14.11 12.11 -11.19
CA GLY A 143 -14.92 11.91 -10.00
C GLY A 143 -14.16 11.37 -8.79
N ALA A 144 -12.88 11.01 -8.93
CA ALA A 144 -12.05 10.52 -7.85
C ALA A 144 -11.60 11.65 -6.92
N VAL A 145 -11.81 11.48 -5.62
CA VAL A 145 -11.23 12.34 -4.58
C VAL A 145 -10.33 11.49 -3.69
N GLY A 146 -9.03 11.76 -3.69
CA GLY A 146 -8.06 11.15 -2.78
C GLY A 146 -7.83 12.06 -1.56
N VAL A 147 -7.87 11.51 -0.36
CA VAL A 147 -7.58 12.22 0.89
C VAL A 147 -6.47 11.49 1.62
N VAL A 148 -5.33 12.16 1.85
CA VAL A 148 -4.22 11.61 2.64
C VAL A 148 -4.17 12.28 4.00
N LEU A 149 -4.26 11.46 5.05
CA LEU A 149 -4.19 11.89 6.45
C LEU A 149 -2.82 11.54 7.06
N SER A 150 -2.65 11.79 8.35
CA SER A 150 -1.48 11.43 9.14
C SER A 150 -1.01 10.00 8.88
N GLY A 151 0.31 9.85 8.73
CA GLY A 151 0.95 8.55 8.51
C GLY A 151 2.48 8.64 8.37
N ALA A 152 3.13 7.51 8.62
CA ALA A 152 4.56 7.36 8.37
C ALA A 152 4.83 6.98 6.91
N LEU A 153 6.04 7.27 6.43
CA LEU A 153 6.51 6.95 5.07
C LEU A 153 5.62 7.60 4.00
N ASP A 154 5.36 6.93 2.87
CA ASP A 154 4.90 7.55 1.63
C ASP A 154 3.84 6.75 0.85
N ASP A 155 3.20 5.75 1.48
CA ASP A 155 2.09 5.03 0.83
C ASP A 155 0.90 5.95 0.54
N GLY A 156 0.35 5.88 -0.67
CA GLY A 156 -0.71 6.76 -1.15
C GLY A 156 -0.21 7.90 -2.03
N ALA A 157 1.07 8.28 -1.95
CA ALA A 157 1.62 9.37 -2.76
C ALA A 157 1.61 9.03 -4.26
N SER A 158 2.00 7.80 -4.63
CA SER A 158 1.99 7.35 -6.02
C SER A 158 0.56 7.22 -6.56
N GLY A 159 -0.37 6.72 -5.75
CA GLY A 159 -1.77 6.62 -6.11
C GLY A 159 -2.43 7.99 -6.23
N ALA A 160 -2.04 8.96 -5.41
CA ALA A 160 -2.57 10.33 -5.45
C ALA A 160 -2.17 11.04 -6.74
N LEU A 161 -0.94 10.81 -7.21
CA LEU A 161 -0.52 11.27 -8.53
C LEU A 161 -1.43 10.71 -9.64
N GLU A 162 -1.80 9.44 -9.56
CA GLU A 162 -2.72 8.84 -10.53
C GLU A 162 -4.13 9.42 -10.46
N VAL A 163 -4.62 9.77 -9.26
CA VAL A 163 -5.89 10.51 -9.10
C VAL A 163 -5.85 11.82 -9.89
N VAL A 164 -4.78 12.63 -9.75
CA VAL A 164 -4.64 13.90 -10.48
C VAL A 164 -4.45 13.69 -11.99
N ARG A 165 -3.67 12.68 -12.39
CA ARG A 165 -3.47 12.34 -13.83
C ARG A 165 -4.77 11.97 -14.53
N HIS A 166 -5.76 11.46 -13.79
CA HIS A 166 -7.10 11.14 -14.30
C HIS A 166 -8.12 12.28 -14.06
N GLY A 167 -7.64 13.48 -13.71
CA GLY A 167 -8.45 14.68 -13.52
C GLY A 167 -9.21 14.73 -12.20
N GLY A 168 -8.92 13.80 -11.28
CA GLY A 168 -9.46 13.79 -9.93
C GLY A 168 -8.80 14.85 -9.04
N THR A 169 -9.27 14.91 -7.79
CA THR A 169 -8.78 15.87 -6.79
C THR A 169 -8.08 15.17 -5.65
N VAL A 170 -6.95 15.73 -5.19
CA VAL A 170 -6.25 15.26 -4.00
C VAL A 170 -6.31 16.32 -2.91
N MET A 171 -6.61 15.88 -1.70
CA MET A 171 -6.62 16.68 -0.48
C MET A 171 -5.69 16.04 0.54
N ILE A 172 -4.99 16.86 1.32
CA ILE A 172 -3.95 16.41 2.26
C ILE A 172 -4.20 17.09 3.60
N GLN A 173 -4.13 16.33 4.70
CA GLN A 173 -4.11 16.90 6.04
C GLN A 173 -2.90 17.83 6.19
N GLU A 174 -3.12 19.01 6.76
CA GLU A 174 -2.04 19.96 7.08
C GLU A 174 -0.89 19.24 7.80
N PRO A 175 0.33 19.18 7.22
CA PRO A 175 1.45 18.45 7.82
C PRO A 175 1.76 18.88 9.25
N ASP A 176 1.62 20.17 9.57
CA ASP A 176 1.89 20.70 10.92
C ASP A 176 0.85 20.25 11.97
N GLU A 177 -0.35 19.83 11.54
CA GLU A 177 -1.39 19.24 12.42
C GLU A 177 -1.28 17.71 12.49
N ALA A 178 -0.65 17.08 11.50
CA ALA A 178 -0.53 15.63 11.43
C ALA A 178 0.42 15.10 12.52
N LEU A 179 -0.05 14.13 13.31
CA LEU A 179 0.77 13.46 14.32
C LEU A 179 2.02 12.81 13.71
N TYR A 180 1.88 12.30 12.48
CA TYR A 180 2.97 11.80 11.65
C TYR A 180 2.88 12.49 10.26
N PRO A 181 3.75 13.47 9.97
CA PRO A 181 3.61 14.31 8.78
C PRO A 181 4.22 13.69 7.52
N SER A 182 4.98 12.59 7.62
CA SER A 182 5.74 12.03 6.49
C SER A 182 4.87 11.69 5.28
N MET A 183 3.73 11.02 5.50
CA MET A 183 2.84 10.59 4.40
C MET A 183 2.10 11.77 3.74
N PRO A 184 1.54 12.74 4.49
CA PRO A 184 1.12 14.03 3.94
C PRO A 184 2.20 14.74 3.12
N LEU A 185 3.43 14.86 3.63
CA LEU A 185 4.53 15.56 2.98
C LEU A 185 4.96 14.86 1.67
N ALA A 186 5.11 13.54 1.69
CA ALA A 186 5.45 12.76 0.51
C ALA A 186 4.37 12.88 -0.58
N THR A 187 3.09 12.93 -0.17
CA THR A 187 1.99 13.17 -1.11
C THR A 187 2.04 14.58 -1.70
N LEU A 188 2.38 15.60 -0.90
CA LEU A 188 2.50 16.98 -1.36
C LEU A 188 3.68 17.16 -2.33
N GLU A 189 4.79 16.44 -2.12
CA GLU A 189 5.92 16.43 -3.04
C GLU A 189 5.52 15.86 -4.42
N GLN A 190 4.75 14.77 -4.44
CA GLN A 190 4.23 14.17 -5.68
C GLN A 190 3.11 14.98 -6.32
N VAL A 191 2.31 15.66 -5.50
CA VAL A 191 1.13 16.42 -5.94
C VAL A 191 1.19 17.85 -5.37
N PRO A 192 2.06 18.74 -5.90
CA PRO A 192 2.18 20.12 -5.38
C PRO A 192 0.90 20.95 -5.46
N GLY A 193 -0.05 20.54 -6.32
CA GLY A 193 -1.36 21.18 -6.48
C GLY A 193 -2.46 20.65 -5.56
N ALA A 194 -2.15 19.76 -4.61
CA ALA A 194 -3.13 19.20 -3.69
C ALA A 194 -3.70 20.26 -2.73
N PHE A 195 -4.95 20.08 -2.31
CA PHE A 195 -5.58 20.95 -1.32
C PHE A 195 -5.12 20.58 0.08
N VAL A 196 -4.18 21.33 0.64
CA VAL A 196 -3.70 21.16 2.02
C VAL A 196 -4.62 21.92 2.98
N ARG A 197 -5.20 21.24 3.96
CA ARG A 197 -6.05 21.84 5.00
C ARG A 197 -5.97 21.07 6.31
N PRO A 198 -6.25 21.73 7.46
CA PRO A 198 -6.53 21.01 8.70
C PRO A 198 -7.71 20.05 8.53
N VAL A 199 -7.81 19.01 9.35
CA VAL A 199 -8.86 17.98 9.24
C VAL A 199 -10.26 18.59 9.23
N ALA A 200 -10.53 19.55 10.12
CA ALA A 200 -11.77 20.31 10.12
C ALA A 200 -12.06 21.02 8.79
N GLY A 201 -11.03 21.59 8.17
CA GLY A 201 -11.10 22.25 6.86
C GLY A 201 -11.32 21.26 5.71
N LEU A 202 -10.72 20.07 5.77
CA LEU A 202 -10.97 18.99 4.82
C LEU A 202 -12.46 18.61 4.84
N GLY A 203 -13.01 18.33 6.01
CA GLY A 203 -14.43 17.96 6.17
C GLY A 203 -15.39 19.01 5.62
N ALA A 204 -15.09 20.30 5.84
CA ALA A 204 -15.93 21.40 5.37
C ALA A 204 -15.97 21.55 3.83
N ILE A 205 -14.86 21.32 3.13
CA ILE A 205 -14.79 21.52 1.68
C ILE A 205 -15.10 20.26 0.87
N LEU A 206 -15.03 19.08 1.51
CA LEU A 206 -15.19 17.77 0.86
C LEU A 206 -16.49 17.68 0.05
N PRO A 207 -17.68 18.07 0.55
CA PRO A 207 -18.91 18.04 -0.23
C PRO A 207 -18.83 18.93 -1.48
N GLY A 208 -18.28 20.14 -1.34
CA GLY A 208 -18.13 21.07 -2.46
C GLY A 208 -17.09 20.63 -3.50
N VAL A 209 -16.08 19.87 -3.11
CA VAL A 209 -15.13 19.22 -4.04
C VAL A 209 -15.84 18.09 -4.79
N VAL A 210 -16.57 17.24 -4.05
CA VAL A 210 -17.38 16.18 -4.63
C VAL A 210 -18.36 16.75 -5.64
N ASP A 211 -19.07 17.85 -5.38
CA ASP A 211 -20.05 18.42 -6.31
C ASP A 211 -19.42 19.07 -7.56
N ARG A 212 -18.22 19.64 -7.41
CA ARG A 212 -17.51 20.38 -8.48
C ARG A 212 -16.65 19.51 -9.39
N ALA A 213 -16.41 18.23 -9.07
CA ALA A 213 -15.77 17.32 -10.01
C ALA A 213 -16.51 17.40 -11.36
N GLY A 214 -15.74 17.66 -12.43
CA GLY A 214 -16.25 18.15 -13.71
C GLY A 214 -17.23 17.19 -14.41
N PRO A 215 -17.75 17.54 -15.61
CA PRO A 215 -18.54 16.61 -16.39
C PRO A 215 -17.73 15.33 -16.54
N LEU A 216 -18.35 14.22 -16.16
CA LEU A 216 -17.69 12.95 -15.97
C LEU A 216 -17.26 12.35 -17.32
N ARG A 217 -16.23 12.93 -17.93
CA ARG A 217 -15.67 12.47 -19.19
C ARG A 217 -14.88 11.21 -18.88
N SER A 218 -15.15 10.15 -19.65
CA SER A 218 -14.27 8.98 -19.69
C SER A 218 -12.88 9.49 -20.07
N THR A 219 -12.01 9.61 -19.07
CA THR A 219 -10.58 9.66 -19.32
C THR A 219 -10.29 8.26 -19.80
N GLY A 220 -10.04 8.10 -21.11
CA GLY A 220 -9.88 6.80 -21.75
C GLY A 220 -9.00 5.87 -20.93
N HIS A 221 -9.26 4.56 -21.03
CA HIS A 221 -8.57 3.46 -20.36
C HIS A 221 -7.19 3.90 -19.85
N GLY A 222 -7.05 4.17 -18.54
CA GLY A 222 -5.83 4.73 -17.93
C GLY A 222 -4.58 3.99 -18.38
N SER A 223 -3.38 4.57 -18.25
CA SER A 223 -2.17 4.05 -18.93
C SER A 223 -2.02 2.52 -18.86
N ALA A 224 -1.47 1.89 -19.89
CA ALA A 224 -1.28 0.42 -19.91
C ALA A 224 -0.60 -0.08 -18.63
N ARG A 225 0.34 0.72 -18.11
CA ARG A 225 1.00 0.51 -16.83
C ARG A 225 0.05 0.59 -15.63
N LEU A 226 -0.78 1.63 -15.52
CA LEU A 226 -1.72 1.75 -14.40
C LEU A 226 -2.69 0.55 -14.37
N ARG A 227 -3.20 0.13 -15.54
CA ARG A 227 -4.05 -1.07 -15.65
C ARG A 227 -3.32 -2.32 -15.20
N TRP A 228 -2.07 -2.49 -15.61
CA TRP A 228 -1.22 -3.59 -15.19
C TRP A 228 -0.97 -3.59 -13.66
N GLU A 229 -0.70 -2.43 -13.08
CA GLU A 229 -0.51 -2.28 -11.64
C GLU A 229 -1.77 -2.64 -10.85
N VAL A 230 -2.94 -2.18 -11.30
CA VAL A 230 -4.24 -2.54 -10.71
C VAL A 230 -4.55 -4.02 -10.90
N ALA A 231 -4.25 -4.61 -12.05
CA ALA A 231 -4.43 -6.04 -12.30
C ALA A 231 -3.57 -6.90 -11.36
N ILE A 232 -2.30 -6.56 -11.14
CA ILE A 232 -1.44 -7.22 -10.15
C ILE A 232 -2.04 -7.15 -8.75
N ALA A 233 -2.45 -5.94 -8.33
CA ALA A 233 -3.04 -5.75 -7.01
C ALA A 233 -4.36 -6.52 -6.83
N ARG A 234 -5.09 -6.80 -7.92
CA ARG A 234 -6.29 -7.65 -7.93
C ARG A 234 -6.00 -9.15 -8.04
N MET A 235 -4.78 -9.57 -8.36
CA MET A 235 -4.44 -10.94 -8.79
C MET A 235 -5.15 -11.36 -10.09
N GLU A 236 -5.31 -10.43 -11.02
CA GLU A 236 -5.93 -10.68 -12.33
C GLU A 236 -4.85 -10.90 -13.42
N GLY A 237 -5.03 -11.95 -14.24
CA GLY A 237 -4.26 -12.18 -15.47
C GLY A 237 -2.94 -12.96 -15.34
N SER A 238 -2.44 -13.45 -16.48
CA SER A 238 -1.08 -14.03 -16.64
C SER A 238 0.03 -12.96 -16.71
N GLU A 239 -0.35 -11.68 -16.55
CA GLU A 239 0.48 -10.49 -16.74
C GLU A 239 1.54 -10.25 -15.65
N MET A 240 1.61 -11.13 -14.64
CA MET A 240 2.76 -11.25 -13.73
C MET A 240 4.07 -11.60 -14.47
N SER A 241 3.99 -11.90 -15.77
CA SER A 241 5.10 -12.39 -16.60
C SER A 241 5.56 -11.45 -17.71
N ALA A 242 5.00 -10.23 -17.86
CA ALA A 242 5.44 -9.30 -18.90
C ALA A 242 6.91 -8.86 -18.65
N PRO A 243 7.89 -9.33 -19.45
CA PRO A 243 9.32 -9.13 -19.15
C PRO A 243 9.75 -7.66 -19.23
N ASP A 244 9.09 -6.89 -20.08
CA ASP A 244 9.43 -5.49 -20.37
C ASP A 244 8.69 -4.47 -19.47
N ALA A 245 7.78 -4.94 -18.61
CA ALA A 245 6.97 -4.08 -17.73
C ALA A 245 7.63 -3.79 -16.37
N ALA A 246 8.60 -4.59 -15.95
CA ALA A 246 9.19 -4.50 -14.61
C ALA A 246 10.22 -3.36 -14.49
N GLY A 247 10.76 -2.86 -15.60
CA GLY A 247 11.80 -1.83 -15.61
C GLY A 247 13.22 -2.39 -15.45
N THR A 248 14.17 -1.54 -15.06
CA THR A 248 15.60 -1.90 -15.00
C THR A 248 15.92 -2.69 -13.74
N ALA A 249 16.72 -3.77 -13.84
CA ALA A 249 17.11 -4.54 -12.66
C ALA A 249 17.84 -3.64 -11.64
N ALA A 250 17.32 -3.58 -10.40
CA ALA A 250 17.82 -2.67 -9.38
C ALA A 250 19.03 -3.22 -8.60
N GLY A 251 19.34 -4.52 -8.75
CA GLY A 251 20.37 -5.19 -7.94
C GLY A 251 19.97 -5.41 -6.48
N LEU A 252 18.68 -5.22 -6.14
CA LEU A 252 18.12 -5.38 -4.80
C LEU A 252 17.19 -6.60 -4.73
N ALA A 253 17.03 -7.16 -3.54
CA ALA A 253 16.09 -8.26 -3.27
C ALA A 253 14.84 -7.74 -2.57
N CYS A 254 13.68 -8.27 -2.93
CA CYS A 254 12.39 -7.95 -2.33
C CYS A 254 12.33 -8.49 -0.89
N PRO A 255 12.06 -7.66 0.12
CA PRO A 255 11.99 -8.13 1.51
C PRO A 255 10.92 -9.19 1.77
N ASP A 256 9.79 -9.14 1.03
CA ASP A 256 8.67 -10.07 1.25
C ASP A 256 8.86 -11.44 0.59
N CYS A 257 9.58 -11.53 -0.55
CA CYS A 257 9.69 -12.78 -1.31
C CYS A 257 11.12 -13.18 -1.69
N SER A 258 12.13 -12.39 -1.32
CA SER A 258 13.54 -12.58 -1.68
C SER A 258 13.84 -12.61 -3.19
N GLY A 259 12.86 -12.31 -4.04
CA GLY A 259 13.03 -12.22 -5.50
C GLY A 259 13.70 -10.92 -5.93
N PRO A 260 14.24 -10.85 -7.17
CA PRO A 260 14.86 -9.62 -7.69
C PRO A 260 13.84 -8.49 -7.79
N LEU A 261 14.28 -7.29 -7.42
CA LEU A 261 13.55 -6.04 -7.64
C LEU A 261 13.98 -5.37 -8.94
N PHE A 262 13.00 -4.79 -9.61
CA PHE A 262 13.15 -3.98 -10.80
C PHE A 262 12.65 -2.57 -10.50
N GLU A 263 13.39 -1.58 -10.97
CA GLU A 263 13.09 -0.16 -10.80
C GLU A 263 12.12 0.30 -11.88
N ILE A 264 11.01 0.88 -11.44
CA ILE A 264 9.97 1.43 -12.26
C ILE A 264 9.92 2.95 -12.08
N HIS A 265 10.24 3.68 -13.14
CA HIS A 265 10.26 5.14 -13.15
C HIS A 265 8.87 5.68 -13.46
N ASP A 266 8.28 6.48 -12.56
CA ASP A 266 7.01 7.14 -12.83
C ASP A 266 6.82 8.41 -11.99
N GLY A 267 6.60 9.55 -12.65
CA GLY A 267 6.26 10.78 -11.94
C GLY A 267 7.39 11.44 -11.15
N GLY A 268 8.63 10.95 -11.27
CA GLY A 268 9.82 11.59 -10.69
C GLY A 268 10.41 10.89 -9.47
N LEU A 269 9.69 9.97 -8.82
CA LEU A 269 10.25 9.11 -7.77
C LEU A 269 10.41 7.66 -8.25
N PRO A 270 11.57 7.02 -7.98
CA PRO A 270 11.79 5.63 -8.32
C PRO A 270 10.94 4.73 -7.40
N ARG A 271 10.24 3.77 -8.02
CA ARG A 271 9.52 2.70 -7.32
C ARG A 271 10.16 1.37 -7.69
N TYR A 272 10.01 0.36 -6.85
CA TYR A 272 10.55 -0.97 -7.05
C TYR A 272 9.43 -2.00 -7.08
N ARG A 273 9.55 -3.00 -7.95
CA ARG A 273 8.60 -4.12 -7.98
C ARG A 273 9.31 -5.44 -8.21
N CYS A 274 8.88 -6.48 -7.53
CA CYS A 274 9.38 -7.84 -7.76
C CYS A 274 8.49 -8.61 -8.75
N ARG A 275 8.97 -9.77 -9.22
CA ARG A 275 8.20 -10.61 -10.16
C ARG A 275 6.92 -11.21 -9.59
N VAL A 276 6.81 -11.31 -8.26
CA VAL A 276 5.57 -11.72 -7.57
C VAL A 276 4.56 -10.58 -7.55
N GLY A 277 5.00 -9.33 -7.74
CA GLY A 277 4.15 -8.14 -7.77
C GLY A 277 4.21 -7.27 -6.51
N HIS A 278 4.99 -7.63 -5.48
CA HIS A 278 5.24 -6.74 -4.35
C HIS A 278 5.88 -5.45 -4.84
N ALA A 279 5.33 -4.32 -4.40
CA ALA A 279 5.83 -3.00 -4.78
C ALA A 279 6.32 -2.21 -3.57
N TRP A 280 7.30 -1.35 -3.80
CA TRP A 280 7.94 -0.55 -2.76
C TRP A 280 8.29 0.83 -3.32
N SER A 281 7.97 1.88 -2.59
CA SER A 281 8.66 3.16 -2.72
C SER A 281 10.10 3.04 -2.22
N GLN A 282 10.94 4.02 -2.55
CA GLN A 282 12.31 4.07 -2.03
C GLN A 282 12.34 4.19 -0.50
N HIS A 283 11.48 5.03 0.08
CA HIS A 283 11.42 5.22 1.53
C HIS A 283 10.93 3.96 2.26
N ALA A 284 9.86 3.32 1.76
CA ALA A 284 9.35 2.09 2.35
C ALA A 284 10.34 0.92 2.22
N LEU A 285 11.05 0.82 1.08
CA LEU A 285 12.07 -0.20 0.90
C LEU A 285 13.25 0.01 1.88
N GLY A 286 13.71 1.25 2.05
CA GLY A 286 14.77 1.60 3.00
C GLY A 286 14.39 1.24 4.44
N ALA A 287 13.21 1.69 4.89
CA ALA A 287 12.71 1.37 6.23
C ALA A 287 12.56 -0.15 6.46
N GLN A 288 12.10 -0.89 5.45
CA GLN A 288 11.99 -2.35 5.55
C GLN A 288 13.35 -3.03 5.59
N GLN A 289 14.36 -2.51 4.90
CA GLN A 289 15.73 -3.01 5.00
C GLN A 289 16.33 -2.79 6.39
N GLU A 290 16.11 -1.62 6.99
CA GLU A 290 16.51 -1.33 8.37
C GLU A 290 15.87 -2.33 9.34
N GLN A 291 14.56 -2.55 9.23
CA GLN A 291 13.85 -3.55 10.03
C GLN A 291 14.40 -4.97 9.83
N SER A 292 14.79 -5.31 8.60
CA SER A 292 15.35 -6.62 8.26
C SER A 292 16.73 -6.82 8.90
N VAL A 293 17.58 -5.79 8.89
CA VAL A 293 18.88 -5.79 9.56
C VAL A 293 18.70 -5.95 11.06
N GLU A 294 17.81 -5.17 11.68
CA GLU A 294 17.53 -5.27 13.10
C GLU A 294 17.05 -6.68 13.50
N THR A 295 16.10 -7.24 12.74
CA THR A 295 15.59 -8.60 12.94
C THR A 295 16.71 -9.63 12.87
N ALA A 296 17.59 -9.54 11.86
CA ALA A 296 18.73 -10.44 11.71
C ALA A 296 19.70 -10.34 12.89
N LEU A 297 19.95 -9.13 13.41
CA LEU A 297 20.80 -8.91 14.58
C LEU A 297 20.20 -9.56 15.85
N TYR A 298 18.89 -9.44 16.07
CA TYR A 298 18.22 -10.12 17.18
C TYR A 298 18.25 -11.64 17.03
N MET A 299 18.05 -12.18 15.83
CA MET A 299 18.17 -13.62 15.56
C MET A 299 19.58 -14.13 15.83
N ALA A 300 20.61 -13.40 15.39
CA ALA A 300 22.01 -13.73 15.64
C ALA A 300 22.35 -13.68 17.14
N LEU A 301 21.85 -12.65 17.86
CA LEU A 301 21.99 -12.55 19.31
C LEU A 301 21.39 -13.78 19.99
N ARG A 302 20.15 -14.14 19.63
CA ARG A 302 19.47 -15.29 20.20
C ARG A 302 20.23 -16.60 19.95
N ALA A 303 20.69 -16.81 18.72
CA ALA A 303 21.47 -17.99 18.35
C ALA A 303 22.79 -18.10 19.15
N LEU A 304 23.45 -16.97 19.42
CA LEU A 304 24.66 -16.95 20.25
C LEU A 304 24.37 -17.27 21.73
N GLU A 305 23.26 -16.77 22.27
CA GLU A 305 22.82 -17.10 23.63
C GLU A 305 22.49 -18.59 23.78
N ASP A 306 21.77 -19.15 22.80
CA ASP A 306 21.43 -20.57 22.75
C ASP A 306 22.68 -21.45 22.59
N LYS A 307 23.64 -21.03 21.75
CA LYS A 307 24.96 -21.68 21.64
C LYS A 307 25.69 -21.69 22.98
N ALA A 308 25.74 -20.55 23.69
CA ALA A 308 26.39 -20.47 24.99
C ALA A 308 25.73 -21.39 26.04
N ALA A 309 24.40 -21.42 26.08
CA ALA A 309 23.64 -22.28 26.98
C ALA A 309 23.89 -23.78 26.69
N LEU A 310 23.86 -24.19 25.42
CA LEU A 310 24.13 -25.56 25.01
C LEU A 310 25.56 -26.00 25.37
N GLN A 311 26.55 -25.16 25.07
CA GLN A 311 27.95 -25.48 25.35
C GLN A 311 28.21 -25.63 26.87
N ARG A 312 27.54 -24.84 27.71
CA ARG A 312 27.60 -25.05 29.18
C ARG A 312 27.02 -26.39 29.61
N ARG A 313 25.92 -26.85 29.00
CA ARG A 313 25.33 -28.18 29.28
C ARG A 313 26.29 -29.30 28.86
N ILE A 314 26.90 -29.19 27.68
CA ILE A 314 27.91 -30.14 27.21
C ILE A 314 29.08 -30.20 28.20
N ALA A 315 29.57 -29.05 28.67
CA ALA A 315 30.64 -29.00 29.66
C ALA A 315 30.26 -29.67 30.99
N ALA A 316 29.01 -29.50 31.44
CA ALA A 316 28.52 -30.14 32.67
C ALA A 316 28.45 -31.67 32.52
N THR A 317 27.84 -32.18 31.45
CA THR A 317 27.76 -33.62 31.18
C THR A 317 29.15 -34.25 30.97
N ALA A 318 30.05 -33.57 30.26
CA ALA A 318 31.40 -34.06 30.07
C ALA A 318 32.20 -34.10 31.39
N ALA A 319 31.92 -33.19 32.32
CA ALA A 319 32.55 -33.19 33.64
C ALA A 319 32.10 -34.39 34.49
N GLU A 320 30.83 -34.77 34.43
CA GLU A 320 30.32 -36.00 35.07
C GLU A 320 31.01 -37.27 34.54
N GLN A 321 31.46 -37.24 33.29
CA GLN A 321 32.13 -38.35 32.61
C GLN A 321 33.67 -38.31 32.72
N GLY A 322 34.25 -37.30 33.39
CA GLY A 322 35.70 -37.13 33.49
C GLY A 322 36.40 -36.77 32.17
N ALA A 323 35.67 -36.22 31.19
CA ALA A 323 36.20 -35.90 29.86
C ALA A 323 36.76 -34.47 29.78
N ASP A 324 37.84 -34.19 30.50
CA ASP A 324 38.38 -32.82 30.73
C ASP A 324 38.66 -32.01 29.45
N ARG A 325 39.15 -32.65 28.38
CA ARG A 325 39.39 -31.97 27.09
C ARG A 325 38.09 -31.44 26.48
N VAL A 326 37.00 -32.19 26.62
CA VAL A 326 35.68 -31.81 26.12
C VAL A 326 35.12 -30.67 26.98
N VAL A 327 35.30 -30.73 28.30
CA VAL A 327 34.92 -29.65 29.23
C VAL A 327 35.60 -28.34 28.85
N ALA A 328 36.92 -28.35 28.67
CA ALA A 328 37.70 -27.16 28.33
C ALA A 328 37.24 -26.54 27.00
N ARG A 329 37.07 -27.37 25.97
CA ARG A 329 36.58 -26.91 24.65
C ARG A 329 35.19 -26.31 24.72
N ALA A 330 34.27 -26.97 25.42
CA ALA A 330 32.89 -26.51 25.54
C ALA A 330 32.79 -25.20 26.34
N ARG A 331 33.57 -25.06 27.43
CA ARG A 331 33.65 -23.78 28.17
C ARG A 331 34.19 -22.65 27.31
N ALA A 332 35.29 -22.88 26.58
CA ALA A 332 35.86 -21.87 25.69
C ALA A 332 34.85 -21.42 24.60
N ALA A 333 34.13 -22.37 24.01
CA ALA A 333 33.10 -22.09 23.01
C ALA A 333 31.89 -21.32 23.61
N ALA A 334 31.51 -21.60 24.85
CA ALA A 334 30.48 -20.85 25.55
C ALA A 334 30.92 -19.40 25.82
N ASP A 335 32.15 -19.20 26.30
CA ASP A 335 32.69 -17.87 26.59
C ASP A 335 32.84 -17.03 25.33
N GLU A 336 33.25 -17.64 24.22
CA GLU A 336 33.28 -16.97 22.91
C GLU A 336 31.89 -16.51 22.47
N ALA A 337 30.89 -17.39 22.55
CA ALA A 337 29.52 -17.05 22.19
C ALA A 337 28.97 -15.89 23.04
N VAL A 338 29.27 -15.87 24.35
CA VAL A 338 28.91 -14.76 25.25
C VAL A 338 29.59 -13.45 24.86
N ARG A 339 30.89 -13.49 24.49
CA ARG A 339 31.61 -12.29 24.04
C ARG A 339 30.98 -11.71 22.77
N SER A 340 30.67 -12.56 21.79
CA SER A 340 30.00 -12.14 20.55
C SER A 340 28.61 -11.56 20.80
N ALA A 341 27.81 -12.21 21.67
CA ALA A 341 26.49 -11.72 22.06
C ALA A 341 26.56 -10.31 22.70
N ARG A 342 27.60 -10.03 23.50
CA ARG A 342 27.82 -8.70 24.10
C ARG A 342 28.12 -7.62 23.06
N VAL A 343 28.72 -7.96 21.93
CA VAL A 343 28.93 -7.02 20.82
C VAL A 343 27.59 -6.70 20.17
N LEU A 344 26.78 -7.72 19.84
CA LEU A 344 25.47 -7.52 19.23
C LEU A 344 24.52 -6.72 20.14
N ARG A 345 24.50 -6.97 21.45
CA ARG A 345 23.71 -6.15 22.40
C ARG A 345 24.12 -4.69 22.42
N ARG A 346 25.42 -4.39 22.23
CA ARG A 346 25.89 -3.00 22.15
C ARG A 346 25.44 -2.33 20.86
N LEU A 347 25.46 -3.05 19.74
CA LEU A 347 24.94 -2.54 18.47
C LEU A 347 23.43 -2.26 18.56
N LEU A 348 22.66 -3.21 19.11
CA LEU A 348 21.22 -3.07 19.30
C LEU A 348 20.86 -1.99 20.35
N GLY A 349 21.67 -1.83 21.40
CA GLY A 349 21.44 -0.83 22.45
C GLY A 349 21.92 0.59 22.10
N GLY A 350 22.92 0.72 21.22
CA GLY A 350 23.47 2.00 20.78
C GLY A 350 22.65 2.68 19.67
N ALA A 351 21.88 1.90 18.90
CA ALA A 351 20.98 2.44 17.88
C ALA A 351 19.78 3.23 18.46
N GLY A 352 19.48 3.09 19.76
CA GLY A 352 18.39 3.79 20.43
C GLY A 352 18.77 5.07 21.18
N ASP A 353 20.06 5.39 21.29
CA ASP A 353 20.54 6.52 22.12
C ASP A 353 20.92 7.76 21.28
N GLU A 354 21.21 7.62 19.99
CA GLU A 354 21.46 8.78 19.11
C GLU A 354 20.18 9.57 18.78
N ASP A 355 19.00 8.95 18.82
CA ASP A 355 17.72 9.61 18.52
C ASP A 355 17.07 10.29 19.76
N ARG A 356 17.45 9.88 20.98
CA ARG A 356 17.02 10.56 22.23
C ARG A 356 17.87 11.80 22.58
N GLY A 357 19.02 11.97 21.93
CA GLY A 357 19.94 13.08 22.15
C GLY A 357 19.62 14.36 21.38
N ARG A 358 18.83 14.29 20.29
CA ARG A 358 18.54 15.46 19.43
C ARG A 358 17.26 16.22 19.75
N SER A 359 16.41 15.72 20.65
CA SER A 359 15.15 16.39 21.05
C SER A 359 15.28 17.26 22.32
N ARG A 360 16.50 17.53 22.82
CA ARG A 360 16.71 18.32 24.05
C ARG A 360 17.62 19.54 23.95
N THR A 361 18.01 19.93 22.76
CA THR A 361 18.67 21.22 22.52
C THR A 361 18.27 21.73 21.15
N GLU A 362 17.20 22.50 21.11
CA GLU A 362 17.11 23.84 20.49
C GLU A 362 15.77 24.49 20.81
#